data_AF-A0ABD4TLD4-F1
#
_entry.id   AF-A0ABD4TLD4-F1
#
_cell.length_a   1.000
_cell.length_b   1.000
_cell.length_c   1.000
_cell.angle_alpha   90.00
_cell.angle_beta   90.00
_cell.angle_gamma   90.00
#
_symmetry.space_group_name_H-M   'P 1'
#
loop_
_entity.id
_entity.type
_entity.pdbx_description
1 polymer ?
#
loop_
_entity_poly.entity_id
_entity_poly.type
_entity_poly.pdbx_seq_one_letter_code
_entity_poly.pdbx_strand_id
1 'polypeptide(L)'
;MGSNINPSNKPLLTDPPFYLPEFEQSYRYIIDEYDVEPKDIGFFLPCAMRKPYSASPSHQLIKMVISQVFSEDQYHIVVFGTCGIVPSELEEMYPYAHYKYMLGKVKDQKVLDDFLRIETERVAGYLTKTKGVYQYRIAYCLGIFREALIRGAEQAGIRFDLILPTRDIINKVIEEGDCAFQEGSLSMDDYLGEFCEELVRFRNECLKNE
;
A
#
# COMPACT_ATOMS: atom_id res chain seq x y z
N MET A 1 -10.71 -25.32 -32.41
CA MET A 1 -11.53 -24.13 -32.10
C MET A 1 -10.85 -23.40 -30.96
N GLY A 2 -9.98 -22.45 -31.29
CA GLY A 2 -9.29 -21.63 -30.29
C GLY A 2 -10.27 -20.60 -29.77
N SER A 3 -10.61 -20.69 -28.48
CA SER A 3 -11.35 -19.65 -27.79
C SER A 3 -10.50 -18.38 -27.73
N ASN A 4 -10.86 -17.40 -28.55
CA ASN A 4 -10.45 -16.01 -28.38
C ASN A 4 -11.03 -15.51 -27.05
N ILE A 5 -10.30 -15.71 -25.95
CA ILE A 5 -10.60 -15.05 -24.69
C ILE A 5 -10.13 -13.61 -24.86
N ASN A 6 -11.07 -12.72 -25.08
CA ASN A 6 -10.84 -11.28 -25.03
C ASN A 6 -10.31 -10.97 -23.61
N PRO A 7 -9.10 -10.41 -23.42
CA PRO A 7 -8.52 -10.19 -22.09
C PRO A 7 -9.37 -9.27 -21.19
N SER A 8 -10.35 -8.57 -21.78
CA SER A 8 -11.32 -7.68 -21.14
C SER A 8 -12.55 -8.37 -20.53
N ASN A 9 -12.70 -9.69 -20.63
CA ASN A 9 -13.92 -10.39 -20.18
C ASN A 9 -13.78 -11.10 -18.81
N LYS A 10 -12.86 -10.64 -17.96
CA LYS A 10 -12.67 -11.21 -16.62
C LYS A 10 -13.77 -10.69 -15.66
N PRO A 11 -14.34 -11.56 -14.80
CA PRO A 11 -15.45 -11.16 -13.93
C PRO A 11 -15.00 -10.14 -12.88
N LEU A 12 -15.89 -9.20 -12.54
CA LEU A 12 -15.70 -8.31 -11.40
C LEU A 12 -15.87 -9.10 -10.11
N LEU A 13 -14.83 -9.14 -9.28
CA LEU A 13 -14.79 -9.84 -8.00
C LEU A 13 -15.38 -8.95 -6.89
N THR A 14 -16.35 -9.46 -6.13
CA THR A 14 -17.04 -8.72 -5.05
C THR A 14 -16.85 -9.31 -3.66
N ASP A 15 -16.43 -10.57 -3.58
CA ASP A 15 -16.07 -11.23 -2.33
C ASP A 15 -14.78 -10.63 -1.74
N PRO A 16 -14.49 -10.83 -0.44
CA PRO A 16 -13.27 -10.33 0.17
C PRO A 16 -12.03 -10.82 -0.60
N PRO A 17 -11.23 -9.92 -1.20
CA PRO A 17 -10.21 -10.33 -2.17
C PRO A 17 -9.14 -11.24 -1.57
N PHE A 18 -8.82 -11.05 -0.28
CA PHE A 18 -7.87 -11.88 0.45
C PHE A 18 -8.30 -13.34 0.67
N TYR A 19 -9.56 -13.72 0.40
CA TYR A 19 -9.99 -15.12 0.37
C TYR A 19 -10.00 -15.74 -1.03
N LEU A 20 -9.89 -14.91 -2.06
CA LEU A 20 -10.04 -15.35 -3.43
C LEU A 20 -8.74 -15.98 -3.97
N PRO A 21 -8.82 -17.12 -4.67
CA PRO A 21 -7.64 -17.84 -5.15
C PRO A 21 -6.81 -17.01 -6.13
N GLU A 22 -7.42 -16.09 -6.86
CA GLU A 22 -6.74 -15.21 -7.80
C GLU A 22 -5.74 -14.29 -7.10
N PHE A 23 -6.08 -13.79 -5.92
CA PHE A 23 -5.18 -12.94 -5.14
C PHE A 23 -4.06 -13.75 -4.49
N GLU A 24 -4.32 -15.01 -4.13
CA GLU A 24 -3.26 -15.91 -3.66
C GLU A 24 -2.29 -16.24 -4.80
N GLN A 25 -2.79 -16.57 -5.99
CA GLN A 25 -1.97 -16.84 -7.17
C GLN A 25 -1.14 -15.61 -7.58
N SER A 26 -1.73 -14.43 -7.57
CA SER A 26 -1.01 -13.20 -7.90
C SER A 26 0.03 -12.83 -6.84
N TYR A 27 -0.24 -13.11 -5.56
CA TYR A 27 0.78 -13.00 -4.52
C TYR A 27 1.94 -13.98 -4.77
N ARG A 28 1.65 -15.24 -5.08
CA ARG A 28 2.68 -16.24 -5.43
C ARG A 28 3.51 -15.83 -6.64
N TYR A 29 2.88 -15.33 -7.70
CA TYR A 29 3.60 -14.77 -8.84
C TYR A 29 4.57 -13.66 -8.42
N ILE A 30 4.13 -12.71 -7.58
CA ILE A 30 5.01 -11.64 -7.09
C ILE A 30 6.16 -12.20 -6.27
N ILE A 31 5.92 -13.18 -5.40
CA ILE A 31 6.96 -13.71 -4.52
C ILE A 31 7.94 -14.64 -5.26
N ASP A 32 7.42 -15.51 -6.12
CA ASP A 32 8.18 -16.63 -6.68
C ASP A 32 8.77 -16.30 -8.06
N GLU A 33 8.16 -15.38 -8.83
CA GLU A 33 8.51 -15.16 -10.24
C GLU A 33 8.87 -13.71 -10.60
N TYR A 34 8.19 -12.71 -10.02
CA TYR A 34 8.39 -11.31 -10.41
C TYR A 34 9.68 -10.73 -9.83
N ASP A 35 10.58 -10.22 -10.66
CA ASP A 35 11.77 -9.50 -10.21
C ASP A 35 11.44 -8.02 -9.99
N VAL A 36 11.74 -7.53 -8.78
CA VAL A 36 11.51 -6.13 -8.42
C VAL A 36 12.79 -5.35 -8.69
N GLU A 37 12.70 -4.34 -9.55
CA GLU A 37 13.83 -3.48 -9.88
C GLU A 37 14.32 -2.71 -8.64
N PRO A 38 15.64 -2.67 -8.39
CA PRO A 38 16.22 -1.87 -7.31
C PRO A 38 15.88 -0.38 -7.44
N LYS A 39 15.53 0.24 -6.32
CA LYS A 39 15.27 1.69 -6.19
C LYS A 39 15.77 2.19 -4.85
N ASP A 40 16.12 3.47 -4.78
CA ASP A 40 16.58 4.07 -3.52
C ASP A 40 15.47 3.98 -2.46
N ILE A 41 14.23 4.31 -2.83
CA ILE A 41 13.10 4.39 -1.89
C ILE A 41 11.94 3.49 -2.33
N GLY A 42 11.48 2.61 -1.44
CA GLY A 42 10.19 1.93 -1.56
C GLY A 42 9.10 2.65 -0.78
N PHE A 43 8.08 3.19 -1.48
CA PHE A 43 6.88 3.78 -0.89
C PHE A 43 5.77 2.75 -0.78
N PHE A 44 5.26 2.50 0.42
CA PHE A 44 4.20 1.53 0.69
C PHE A 44 2.88 2.26 0.99
N LEU A 45 1.92 2.13 0.07
CA LEU A 45 0.64 2.85 0.11
C LEU A 45 -0.54 1.85 0.20
N PRO A 46 -1.58 2.12 0.99
CA PRO A 46 -2.74 1.24 1.01
C PRO A 46 -3.53 1.32 -0.30
N CYS A 47 -4.20 0.23 -0.63
CA CYS A 47 -5.05 0.07 -1.80
C CYS A 47 -6.21 1.08 -1.79
N ALA A 48 -6.67 1.45 -2.98
CA ALA A 48 -7.75 2.41 -3.15
C ALA A 48 -9.04 1.76 -3.63
N MET A 49 -10.16 2.44 -3.39
CA MET A 49 -11.47 2.06 -3.93
C MET A 49 -11.49 2.09 -5.46
N ARG A 50 -10.94 3.14 -6.06
CA ARG A 50 -10.79 3.29 -7.51
C ARG A 50 -9.56 2.52 -7.99
N LYS A 51 -9.73 1.77 -9.08
CA LYS A 51 -8.70 0.99 -9.76
C LYS A 51 -8.58 1.50 -11.22
N PRO A 52 -7.40 1.44 -11.85
CA PRO A 52 -6.09 1.20 -11.21
C PRO A 52 -5.82 2.21 -10.09
N TYR A 53 -5.01 1.85 -9.09
CA TYR A 53 -4.89 2.63 -7.86
C TYR A 53 -4.29 4.01 -8.12
N SER A 54 -3.34 4.12 -9.05
CA SER A 54 -2.76 5.39 -9.50
C SER A 54 -3.79 6.40 -10.05
N ALA A 55 -4.95 5.93 -10.52
CA ALA A 55 -6.05 6.78 -10.98
C ALA A 55 -6.98 7.25 -9.84
N SER A 56 -6.77 6.78 -8.61
CA SER A 56 -7.48 7.25 -7.42
C SER A 56 -7.07 8.68 -7.07
N PRO A 57 -8.01 9.60 -6.77
CA PRO A 57 -7.68 10.95 -6.32
C PRO A 57 -6.71 10.98 -5.13
N SER A 58 -6.86 10.04 -4.19
CA SER A 58 -5.95 9.93 -3.04
C SER A 58 -4.52 9.59 -3.45
N HIS A 59 -4.35 8.60 -4.34
CA HIS A 59 -3.02 8.22 -4.85
C HIS A 59 -2.39 9.32 -5.70
N GLN A 60 -3.19 10.05 -6.48
CA GLN A 60 -2.70 11.19 -7.26
C GLN A 60 -2.16 12.31 -6.35
N LEU A 61 -2.87 12.64 -5.26
CA LEU A 61 -2.39 13.61 -4.28
C LEU A 61 -1.11 13.15 -3.58
N ILE A 62 -1.07 11.89 -3.14
CA ILE A 62 0.12 11.31 -2.49
C ILE A 62 1.31 11.30 -3.45
N LYS A 63 1.12 10.85 -4.70
CA LYS A 63 2.17 10.85 -5.72
C LYS A 63 2.65 12.27 -6.04
N MET A 64 1.74 13.24 -6.09
CA MET A 64 2.09 14.64 -6.28
C MET A 64 3.02 15.13 -5.16
N VAL A 65 2.72 14.83 -3.89
CA VAL A 65 3.60 15.17 -2.76
C VAL A 65 4.98 14.50 -2.90
N ILE A 66 5.01 13.20 -3.21
CA ILE A 66 6.27 12.46 -3.41
C ILE A 66 7.11 13.12 -4.52
N SER A 67 6.49 13.45 -5.66
CA SER A 67 7.17 14.05 -6.82
C SER A 67 7.70 15.47 -6.60
N GLN A 68 7.20 16.18 -5.57
CA GLN A 68 7.75 17.48 -5.17
C GLN A 68 9.08 17.34 -4.43
N VAL A 69 9.34 16.15 -3.87
CA VAL A 69 10.51 15.89 -3.02
C VAL A 69 11.56 15.04 -3.75
N PHE A 70 11.13 14.04 -4.51
CA PHE A 70 11.99 13.04 -5.18
C PHE A 70 11.67 12.94 -6.67
N SER A 71 12.69 12.66 -7.48
CA SER A 71 12.53 12.34 -8.90
C SER A 71 11.95 10.94 -9.08
N GLU A 72 11.18 10.70 -10.16
CA GLU A 72 10.50 9.41 -10.41
C GLU A 72 11.45 8.21 -10.51
N ASP A 73 12.71 8.43 -10.87
CA ASP A 73 13.73 7.39 -10.96
C ASP A 73 14.25 6.92 -9.59
N GLN A 74 14.06 7.70 -8.52
CA GLN A 74 14.56 7.41 -7.17
C GLN A 74 13.65 6.46 -6.38
N TYR A 75 12.38 6.31 -6.77
CA TYR A 75 11.41 5.61 -5.93
C TYR A 75 10.58 4.57 -6.68
N HIS A 76 10.11 3.59 -5.92
CA HIS A 76 9.14 2.58 -6.33
C HIS A 76 7.91 2.69 -5.44
N ILE A 77 6.71 2.80 -6.02
CA ILE A 77 5.45 2.68 -5.28
C ILE A 77 5.00 1.22 -5.24
N VAL A 78 4.73 0.73 -4.03
CA VAL A 78 4.13 -0.56 -3.74
C VAL A 78 2.79 -0.32 -3.08
N VAL A 79 1.73 -0.91 -3.65
CA VAL A 79 0.38 -0.83 -3.10
C VAL A 79 0.10 -2.08 -2.26
N PHE A 80 -0.53 -1.95 -1.10
CA PHE A 80 -0.86 -3.08 -0.24
C PHE A 80 -2.26 -2.98 0.38
N GLY A 81 -2.79 -4.03 1.00
CA GLY A 81 -4.07 -4.02 1.70
C GLY A 81 -5.00 -5.12 1.20
N THR A 82 -6.28 -4.82 0.98
CA THR A 82 -7.26 -5.89 0.65
C THR A 82 -6.85 -6.75 -0.54
N CYS A 83 -6.07 -6.20 -1.47
CA CYS A 83 -5.56 -6.87 -2.65
C CYS A 83 -4.28 -7.70 -2.42
N GLY A 84 -3.78 -7.86 -1.20
CA GLY A 84 -2.39 -8.25 -1.02
C GLY A 84 -1.45 -7.09 -1.29
N ILE A 85 -0.18 -7.41 -1.51
CA ILE A 85 0.90 -6.45 -1.81
C ILE A 85 1.34 -6.55 -3.27
N VAL A 86 1.41 -5.42 -3.95
CA VAL A 86 1.60 -5.33 -5.41
C VAL A 86 2.45 -4.12 -5.82
N PRO A 87 3.55 -4.33 -6.56
CA PRO A 87 4.26 -3.26 -7.29
C PRO A 87 3.33 -2.45 -8.19
N SER A 88 3.41 -1.12 -8.16
CA SER A 88 2.42 -0.24 -8.83
C SER A 88 2.31 -0.48 -10.35
N GLU A 89 3.38 -0.89 -11.01
CA GLU A 89 3.42 -1.22 -12.44
C GLU A 89 2.58 -2.46 -12.80
N LEU A 90 2.19 -3.28 -11.80
CA LEU A 90 1.34 -4.44 -11.99
C LEU A 90 -0.14 -4.17 -11.67
N GLU A 91 -0.52 -2.95 -11.27
CA GLU A 91 -1.87 -2.67 -10.74
C GLU A 91 -3.02 -2.85 -11.75
N GLU A 92 -2.72 -2.79 -13.05
CA GLU A 92 -3.69 -3.05 -14.12
C GLU A 92 -3.85 -4.54 -14.42
N MET A 93 -2.93 -5.39 -13.95
CA MET A 93 -3.04 -6.82 -14.10
C MET A 93 -4.23 -7.36 -13.31
N TYR A 94 -4.81 -8.45 -13.81
CA TYR A 94 -5.79 -9.20 -13.05
C TYR A 94 -5.11 -9.89 -11.85
N PRO A 95 -5.72 -9.87 -10.64
CA PRO A 95 -7.08 -9.41 -10.32
C PRO A 95 -7.17 -7.95 -9.82
N TYR A 96 -6.06 -7.22 -9.74
CA TYR A 96 -5.96 -5.92 -9.06
C TYR A 96 -6.91 -4.85 -9.62
N ALA A 97 -7.07 -4.78 -10.94
CA ALA A 97 -8.03 -3.85 -11.56
C ALA A 97 -9.50 -4.36 -11.60
N HIS A 98 -9.76 -5.59 -11.14
CA HIS A 98 -11.01 -6.32 -11.40
C HIS A 98 -11.74 -6.75 -10.12
N TYR A 99 -11.61 -5.99 -9.03
CA TYR A 99 -12.38 -6.21 -7.81
C TYR A 99 -13.01 -4.93 -7.25
N LYS A 100 -14.13 -5.09 -6.54
CA LYS A 100 -14.81 -4.02 -5.83
C LYS A 100 -15.14 -4.46 -4.41
N TYR A 101 -14.26 -4.11 -3.48
CA TYR A 101 -14.40 -4.43 -2.07
C TYR A 101 -13.96 -3.25 -1.20
N MET A 102 -14.64 -3.02 -0.07
CA MET A 102 -14.35 -1.93 0.88
C MET A 102 -14.30 -2.47 2.30
N LEU A 103 -13.09 -2.72 2.81
CA LEU A 103 -12.88 -3.25 4.16
C LEU A 103 -13.40 -2.30 5.25
N GLY A 104 -13.29 -0.98 5.05
CA GLY A 104 -13.72 0.03 6.04
C GLY A 104 -15.22 0.02 6.39
N LYS A 105 -16.07 -0.74 5.67
CA LYS A 105 -17.49 -0.94 6.00
C LYS A 105 -17.78 -2.26 6.71
N VAL A 106 -16.77 -3.11 6.86
CA VAL A 106 -16.91 -4.44 7.47
C VAL A 106 -16.91 -4.30 8.98
N LYS A 107 -17.94 -4.87 9.62
CA LYS A 107 -18.05 -4.97 11.09
C LYS A 107 -17.85 -6.38 11.62
N ASP A 108 -17.75 -7.36 10.72
CA ASP A 108 -17.52 -8.75 11.09
C ASP A 108 -16.06 -8.90 11.56
N GLN A 109 -15.90 -9.17 12.85
CA GLN A 109 -14.59 -9.30 13.48
C GLN A 109 -13.77 -10.42 12.86
N LYS A 110 -14.40 -11.54 12.47
CA LYS A 110 -13.67 -12.66 11.85
C LYS A 110 -13.05 -12.24 10.53
N VAL A 111 -13.76 -11.45 9.73
CA VAL A 111 -13.25 -10.94 8.45
C VAL A 111 -12.10 -9.97 8.65
N LEU A 112 -12.17 -9.12 9.69
CA LEU A 112 -11.08 -8.21 10.06
C LEU A 112 -9.84 -8.96 10.55
N ASP A 113 -10.02 -9.99 11.39
CA ASP A 113 -8.94 -10.82 11.91
C ASP A 113 -8.27 -11.62 10.79
N ASP A 114 -9.05 -12.17 9.86
CA ASP A 114 -8.53 -12.90 8.71
C ASP A 114 -7.80 -11.96 7.73
N PHE A 115 -8.34 -10.77 7.47
CA PHE A 115 -7.63 -9.76 6.71
C PHE A 115 -6.27 -9.48 7.35
N LEU A 116 -6.25 -9.19 8.65
CA LEU A 116 -5.04 -8.82 9.36
C LEU A 116 -4.01 -9.94 9.31
N ARG A 117 -4.42 -11.20 9.53
CA ARG A 117 -3.54 -12.37 9.44
C ARG A 117 -2.97 -12.57 8.04
N ILE A 118 -3.83 -12.64 7.03
CA ILE A 118 -3.43 -12.92 5.64
C ILE A 118 -2.54 -11.79 5.10
N GLU A 119 -2.92 -10.54 5.35
CA GLU A 119 -2.16 -9.40 4.85
C GLU A 119 -0.82 -9.24 5.55
N THR A 120 -0.74 -9.56 6.85
CA THR A 120 0.54 -9.62 7.60
C THR A 120 1.50 -10.60 6.93
N GLU A 121 1.05 -11.81 6.60
CA GLU A 121 1.88 -12.82 5.93
C GLU A 121 2.33 -12.35 4.55
N ARG A 122 1.44 -11.73 3.77
CA ARG A 122 1.73 -11.24 2.43
C ARG A 122 2.75 -10.10 2.45
N VAL A 123 2.55 -9.11 3.32
CA VAL A 123 3.51 -8.02 3.54
C VAL A 123 4.86 -8.59 3.96
N ALA A 124 4.91 -9.49 4.95
CA ALA A 124 6.15 -10.07 5.44
C ALA A 124 6.94 -10.78 4.32
N GLY A 125 6.26 -11.55 3.46
CA GLY A 125 6.89 -12.23 2.34
C GLY A 125 7.50 -11.26 1.32
N TYR A 126 6.78 -10.19 0.97
CA TYR A 126 7.30 -9.18 0.04
C TYR A 126 8.46 -8.38 0.64
N LEU A 127 8.38 -8.00 1.92
CA LEU A 127 9.48 -7.33 2.62
C LEU A 127 10.73 -8.21 2.69
N THR A 128 10.56 -9.52 2.91
CA THR A 128 11.66 -10.49 2.88
C THR A 128 12.27 -10.58 1.49
N LYS A 129 11.45 -10.72 0.44
CA LYS A 129 11.89 -10.75 -0.96
C LYS A 129 12.68 -9.51 -1.34
N THR A 130 12.18 -8.34 -0.92
CA THR A 130 12.75 -7.04 -1.30
C THR A 130 13.78 -6.51 -0.30
N LYS A 131 14.30 -7.33 0.63
CA LYS A 131 15.25 -6.90 1.67
C LYS A 131 16.46 -6.14 1.12
N GLY A 132 17.01 -6.58 0.01
CA GLY A 132 18.16 -5.95 -0.67
C GLY A 132 17.81 -5.06 -1.86
N VAL A 133 16.52 -4.82 -2.12
CA VAL A 133 16.05 -4.09 -3.32
C VAL A 133 15.91 -2.59 -3.06
N TYR A 134 15.48 -2.23 -1.84
CA TYR A 134 15.32 -0.83 -1.43
C TYR A 134 16.35 -0.44 -0.37
N GLN A 135 17.00 0.71 -0.57
CA GLN A 135 17.86 1.32 0.45
C GLN A 135 17.00 1.82 1.62
N TYR A 136 15.90 2.49 1.31
CA TYR A 136 14.97 3.07 2.28
C TYR A 136 13.53 2.63 2.03
N ARG A 137 12.74 2.53 3.10
CA ARG A 137 11.32 2.13 3.07
C ARG A 137 10.47 3.14 3.83
N ILE A 138 9.51 3.73 3.13
CA ILE A 138 8.58 4.72 3.69
C ILE A 138 7.16 4.20 3.51
N ALA A 139 6.39 4.17 4.58
CA ALA A 139 4.98 3.82 4.52
C ALA A 139 4.09 5.02 4.81
N TYR A 140 2.96 5.11 4.10
CA TYR A 140 1.94 6.12 4.33
C TYR A 140 0.57 5.45 4.48
N CYS A 141 0.20 5.11 5.71
CA CYS A 141 -0.94 4.24 6.01
C CYS A 141 -1.57 4.45 7.41
N LEU A 142 -2.84 4.07 7.51
CA LEU A 142 -3.70 4.22 8.70
C LEU A 142 -4.41 2.91 9.06
N GLY A 143 -5.00 2.86 10.26
CA GLY A 143 -5.89 1.80 10.75
C GLY A 143 -5.33 0.39 10.61
N ILE A 144 -6.21 -0.55 10.27
CA ILE A 144 -5.87 -1.97 10.16
C ILE A 144 -4.85 -2.27 9.04
N PHE A 145 -4.74 -1.41 8.02
CA PHE A 145 -3.68 -1.52 7.02
C PHE A 145 -2.31 -1.22 7.62
N ARG A 146 -2.20 -0.13 8.39
CA ARG A 146 -0.98 0.20 9.13
C ARG A 146 -0.59 -0.93 10.08
N GLU A 147 -1.57 -1.51 10.76
CA GLU A 147 -1.34 -2.63 11.67
C GLU A 147 -0.79 -3.87 10.95
N ALA A 148 -1.39 -4.27 9.83
CA ALA A 148 -0.90 -5.37 9.00
C ALA A 148 0.53 -5.11 8.50
N LEU A 149 0.82 -3.87 8.10
CA LEU A 149 2.16 -3.48 7.66
C LEU A 149 3.19 -3.62 8.79
N ILE A 150 2.90 -3.07 9.98
CA ILE A 150 3.80 -3.12 11.13
C ILE A 150 4.07 -4.56 11.55
N ARG A 151 3.01 -5.38 11.70
CA ARG A 151 3.15 -6.81 12.04
C ARG A 151 3.96 -7.56 10.98
N GLY A 152 3.73 -7.27 9.70
CA GLY A 152 4.47 -7.89 8.61
C GLY A 152 5.95 -7.50 8.62
N ALA A 153 6.26 -6.25 8.92
CA ALA A 153 7.62 -5.74 9.07
C ALA A 153 8.36 -6.38 10.25
N GLU A 154 7.70 -6.48 11.41
CA GLU A 154 8.21 -7.19 12.59
C GLU A 154 8.48 -8.66 12.29
N GLN A 155 7.54 -9.35 11.63
CA GLN A 155 7.68 -10.75 11.24
C GLN A 155 8.85 -10.98 10.25
N ALA A 156 9.06 -10.05 9.31
CA ALA A 156 10.16 -10.13 8.34
C ALA A 156 11.51 -9.68 8.93
N GLY A 157 11.53 -9.05 10.10
CA GLY A 157 12.72 -8.40 10.65
C GLY A 157 13.21 -7.24 9.76
N ILE A 158 12.29 -6.55 9.08
CA ILE A 158 12.58 -5.44 8.17
C ILE A 158 12.07 -4.15 8.80
N ARG A 159 12.94 -3.14 8.86
CA ARG A 159 12.60 -1.82 9.37
C ARG A 159 12.05 -0.93 8.26
N PHE A 160 11.08 -0.09 8.63
CA PHE A 160 10.70 1.10 7.87
C PHE A 160 11.43 2.31 8.44
N ASP A 161 11.95 3.16 7.56
CA ASP A 161 12.62 4.40 7.92
C ASP A 161 11.60 5.42 8.41
N LEU A 162 10.44 5.46 7.75
CA LEU A 162 9.30 6.28 8.13
C LEU A 162 7.99 5.49 8.00
N ILE A 163 7.09 5.67 8.97
CA ILE A 163 5.70 5.23 8.89
C ILE A 163 4.82 6.42 9.25
N LEU A 164 4.21 7.01 8.23
CA LEU A 164 3.41 8.22 8.31
C LEU A 164 1.93 7.90 8.05
N PRO A 165 0.98 8.74 8.50
CA PRO A 165 1.15 9.85 9.43
C PRO A 165 1.75 9.41 10.79
N THR A 166 2.34 10.30 11.59
CA THR A 166 2.78 9.91 12.94
C THR A 166 1.59 9.64 13.85
N ARG A 167 1.82 8.93 14.96
CA ARG A 167 0.77 8.70 15.96
C ARG A 167 0.25 10.01 16.56
N ASP A 168 1.10 11.03 16.67
CA ASP A 168 0.73 12.32 17.23
C ASP A 168 -0.27 13.05 16.32
N ILE A 169 -0.03 13.09 15.02
CA ILE A 169 -0.98 13.70 14.07
C ILE A 169 -2.27 12.88 13.96
N ILE A 170 -2.20 11.54 14.01
CA ILE A 170 -3.39 10.69 14.04
C ILE A 170 -4.26 11.00 15.28
N ASN A 171 -3.64 11.06 16.46
CA ASN A 171 -4.37 11.35 17.70
C ASN A 171 -5.01 12.74 17.65
N LYS A 172 -4.28 13.75 17.15
CA LYS A 172 -4.81 15.10 16.95
C LYS A 172 -6.04 15.10 16.06
N VAL A 173 -6.00 14.41 14.91
CA VAL A 173 -7.14 14.30 14.00
C VAL A 173 -8.34 13.60 14.65
N ILE A 174 -8.12 12.55 15.44
CA ILE A 174 -9.19 11.84 16.16
C ILE A 174 -9.84 12.76 17.21
N GLU A 175 -9.04 13.53 17.94
CA GLU A 175 -9.51 14.42 19.01
C GLU A 175 -10.25 15.65 18.46
N GLU A 176 -9.79 16.21 17.34
CA GLU A 176 -10.36 17.41 16.73
C GLU A 176 -11.49 17.11 15.72
N GLY A 177 -11.61 15.87 15.26
CA GLY A 177 -12.49 15.48 14.15
C GLY A 177 -13.86 14.93 14.55
N ASP A 178 -14.91 15.37 13.85
CA ASP A 178 -16.21 14.71 13.76
C ASP A 178 -16.25 13.78 12.51
N CYS A 179 -15.16 13.03 12.29
CA CYS A 179 -14.92 12.34 11.03
C CYS A 179 -15.78 11.08 10.85
N ALA A 180 -16.29 10.86 9.63
CA ALA A 180 -17.05 9.66 9.27
C ALA A 180 -16.23 8.34 9.35
N PHE A 181 -14.90 8.44 9.36
CA PHE A 181 -13.95 7.38 9.65
C PHE A 181 -13.17 7.81 10.90
N GLN A 182 -13.00 6.93 11.89
CA GLN A 182 -12.36 7.29 13.17
C GLN A 182 -11.00 7.97 12.98
N GLU A 183 -10.20 7.55 11.99
CA GLU A 183 -8.87 8.13 11.70
C GLU A 183 -8.84 9.04 10.44
N GLY A 184 -9.99 9.36 9.83
CA GLY A 184 -10.05 10.20 8.63
C GLY A 184 -9.53 9.54 7.33
N SER A 185 -9.13 10.36 6.36
CA SER A 185 -8.57 9.94 5.06
C SER A 185 -7.14 10.41 4.92
N LEU A 186 -6.23 9.57 4.42
CA LEU A 186 -4.84 9.92 4.08
C LEU A 186 -4.69 11.10 3.10
N SER A 187 -5.78 11.52 2.45
CA SER A 187 -5.80 12.68 1.56
C SER A 187 -6.18 13.99 2.26
N MET A 188 -6.26 14.01 3.58
CA MET A 188 -6.53 15.22 4.36
C MET A 188 -5.30 16.12 4.45
N ASP A 189 -5.52 17.43 4.58
CA ASP A 189 -4.46 18.44 4.59
C ASP A 189 -3.47 18.24 5.75
N ASP A 190 -3.93 17.92 6.96
CA ASP A 190 -3.02 17.63 8.09
C ASP A 190 -2.05 16.49 7.79
N TYR A 191 -2.55 15.38 7.21
CA TYR A 191 -1.73 14.22 6.90
C TYR A 191 -0.82 14.45 5.69
N LEU A 192 -1.31 15.12 4.63
CA LEU A 192 -0.49 15.46 3.47
C LEU A 192 0.58 16.49 3.81
N GLY A 193 0.28 17.43 4.71
CA GLY A 193 1.21 18.42 5.24
C GLY A 193 2.36 17.75 5.99
N GLU A 194 2.05 16.91 6.98
CA GLU A 194 3.06 16.12 7.70
C GLU A 194 3.87 15.24 6.74
N PHE A 195 3.19 14.58 5.80
CA PHE A 195 3.86 13.73 4.82
C PHE A 195 4.90 14.52 4.01
N CYS A 196 4.53 15.68 3.48
CA CYS A 196 5.46 16.53 2.74
C CYS A 196 6.66 16.99 3.60
N GLU A 197 6.40 17.47 4.81
CA GLU A 197 7.43 17.98 5.73
C GLU A 197 8.44 16.89 6.10
N GLU A 198 7.97 15.70 6.47
CA GLU A 198 8.82 14.58 6.87
C GLU A 198 9.58 13.99 5.67
N LEU A 199 9.01 13.98 4.45
CA LEU A 199 9.77 13.60 3.25
C LEU A 199 10.89 14.60 2.93
N VAL A 200 10.64 15.90 3.08
CA VAL A 200 11.68 16.93 2.89
C VAL A 200 12.78 16.79 3.93
N ARG A 201 12.44 16.55 5.20
CA ARG A 201 13.39 16.28 6.27
C ARG A 201 14.23 15.04 5.95
N PHE A 202 13.58 13.93 5.62
CA PHE A 202 14.20 12.67 5.26
C PHE A 202 15.21 12.83 4.11
N ARG A 203 14.82 13.48 3.01
CA ARG A 203 15.74 13.76 1.89
C ARG A 203 16.97 14.55 2.33
N ASN A 204 16.77 15.56 3.17
CA ASN A 204 17.87 16.43 3.62
C ASN A 204 18.86 15.70 4.54
N GLU A 205 18.38 14.73 5.34
CA GLU A 205 19.21 13.98 6.28
C GLU A 205 19.89 12.77 5.62
N CYS A 206 19.17 12.05 4.76
CA CYS A 206 19.59 10.74 4.26
C CYS A 206 20.16 10.76 2.82
N LEU A 207 19.80 11.74 1.98
CA LEU A 207 20.15 11.74 0.55
C LEU A 207 21.03 12.92 0.10
N LYS A 208 21.33 13.89 0.98
CA LYS A 208 22.24 15.02 0.66
C LYS A 208 23.70 14.79 1.04
N ASN A 209 24.03 13.61 1.57
CA ASN A 209 25.39 13.25 2.00
C ASN A 209 26.13 12.34 0.99
N GLU A 210 25.62 12.23 -0.23
CA GLU A 210 26.29 11.63 -1.39
C GLU A 210 26.69 12.72 -2.40
#